data_AF-A0A1G0IRJ4-F1
#
_entry.id   AF-A0A1G0IRJ4-F1
#
_cell.length_a   1.000
_cell.length_b   1.000
_cell.length_c   1.000
_cell.angle_alpha   90.00
_cell.angle_beta   90.00
_cell.angle_gamma   90.00
#
_symmetry.space_group_name_H-M   'P 1'
#
loop_
_entity.id
_entity.type
_entity.pdbx_description
1 polymer ?
#
loop_
_entity_poly.entity_id
_entity_poly.type
_entity_poly.pdbx_seq_one_letter_code
_entity_poly.pdbx_strand_id
1 'polypeptide(L)'
;MLSTTPLEQLLRAADGVGLLTELLYLLLTPEEQQDIADRVQIVQALMQGHNTQRTMASTLDVSIAKITRGSNALKHISPQLADFLKKWAVT
;
A
#
# COMPACT_ATOMS: atom_id res chain seq x y z
N MET A 1 21.40 -12.66 12.22
CA MET A 1 20.75 -13.00 10.94
C MET A 1 19.26 -12.78 11.13
N LEU A 2 18.65 -11.85 10.39
CA LEU A 2 17.20 -11.73 10.40
C LEU A 2 16.66 -13.02 9.77
N SER A 3 15.95 -13.84 10.56
CA SER A 3 15.28 -15.03 10.08
C SER A 3 14.18 -14.60 9.11
N THR A 4 14.35 -14.91 7.83
CA THR A 4 13.39 -14.61 6.77
C THR A 4 12.08 -15.34 7.03
N THR A 5 10.95 -14.62 7.05
CA THR A 5 9.64 -15.21 7.34
C THR A 5 9.18 -16.16 6.22
N PRO A 6 8.28 -17.13 6.46
CA PRO A 6 7.73 -17.97 5.40
C PRO A 6 7.07 -17.17 4.27
N LEU A 7 6.40 -16.06 4.61
CA LEU A 7 5.81 -15.14 3.63
C LEU A 7 6.88 -14.50 2.75
N GLU A 8 7.98 -14.02 3.34
CA GLU A 8 9.10 -13.44 2.57
C GLU A 8 9.76 -14.46 1.64
N GLN A 9 9.89 -15.71 2.06
CA GLN A 9 10.43 -16.78 1.20
C GLN A 9 9.50 -17.07 0.02
N LEU A 10 8.18 -17.14 0.27
CA LEU A 10 7.17 -17.39 -0.75
C LEU A 10 7.10 -16.24 -1.78
N LEU A 11 7.08 -14.98 -1.31
CA LEU A 11 7.06 -13.80 -2.19
C LEU A 11 8.33 -13.69 -3.05
N ARG A 12 9.48 -14.12 -2.54
CA ARG A 12 10.74 -14.17 -3.31
C ARG A 12 10.74 -15.27 -4.36
N ALA A 13 10.02 -16.36 -4.14
CA ALA A 13 9.94 -17.49 -5.06
C ALA A 13 8.92 -17.27 -6.19
N ALA A 14 7.97 -16.34 -6.04
CA ALA A 14 7.02 -15.99 -7.08
C ALA A 14 7.72 -15.27 -8.25
N ASP A 15 7.77 -15.93 -9.40
CA ASP A 15 8.40 -15.39 -10.62
C ASP A 15 7.37 -14.68 -11.50
N GLY A 16 7.46 -13.35 -11.55
CA GLY A 16 6.61 -12.50 -12.37
C GLY A 16 5.30 -12.04 -11.73
N VAL A 17 4.71 -11.00 -12.33
CA VAL A 17 3.51 -10.33 -11.79
C VAL A 17 2.29 -11.26 -11.81
N GLY A 18 2.11 -12.07 -12.85
CA GLY A 18 0.96 -12.98 -12.95
C GLY A 18 0.87 -13.98 -11.80
N LEU A 19 1.97 -14.68 -11.51
CA LEU A 19 2.03 -15.63 -10.40
C LEU A 19 1.89 -14.94 -9.04
N LEU A 20 2.50 -13.77 -8.87
CA LEU A 20 2.34 -12.97 -7.65
C LEU A 20 0.87 -12.55 -7.44
N THR A 21 0.17 -12.17 -8.50
CA THR A 21 -1.25 -11.81 -8.44
C THR A 21 -2.10 -13.00 -8.01
N GLU A 22 -1.93 -14.18 -8.60
CA GLU A 22 -2.63 -15.41 -8.19
C GLU A 22 -2.34 -15.78 -6.73
N LEU A 23 -1.07 -15.65 -6.31
CA LEU A 23 -0.66 -15.89 -4.93
C LEU A 23 -1.38 -14.95 -3.95
N LEU A 24 -1.47 -13.66 -4.26
CA LEU A 24 -2.18 -12.70 -3.40
C LEU A 24 -3.69 -12.98 -3.38
N TYR A 25 -4.28 -13.40 -4.50
CA TYR A 25 -5.69 -13.82 -4.54
C TYR A 25 -5.97 -15.06 -3.67
N LEU A 26 -5.01 -15.97 -3.56
CA LEU A 26 -5.10 -17.13 -2.67
C LEU A 26 -4.96 -16.76 -1.20
N LEU A 27 -4.01 -15.87 -0.86
CA LEU A 27 -3.65 -15.55 0.52
C LEU A 27 -4.62 -14.58 1.20
N LEU A 28 -5.32 -13.75 0.41
CA LEU A 28 -6.17 -12.68 0.92
C LEU A 28 -7.64 -12.96 0.59
N THR A 29 -8.51 -12.67 1.55
CA THR A 29 -9.94 -12.61 1.28
C THR A 29 -10.27 -11.47 0.29
N PRO A 30 -11.41 -11.54 -0.44
CA PRO A 30 -11.82 -10.44 -1.31
C PRO A 30 -11.90 -9.08 -0.59
N GLU A 31 -12.32 -9.09 0.67
CA GLU A 31 -12.40 -7.90 1.52
C GLU A 31 -11.02 -7.33 1.83
N GLU A 32 -10.04 -8.17 2.17
CA GLU A 32 -8.65 -7.74 2.40
C GLU A 32 -7.98 -7.23 1.13
N GLN A 33 -8.28 -7.80 -0.03
CA GLN A 33 -7.79 -7.31 -1.32
C GLN A 33 -8.29 -5.90 -1.59
N GLN A 34 -9.59 -5.65 -1.36
CA GLN A 34 -10.16 -4.32 -1.49
C GLN A 34 -9.54 -3.35 -0.49
N ASP A 35 -9.35 -3.76 0.76
CA ASP A 35 -8.71 -2.92 1.78
C ASP A 35 -7.26 -2.58 1.44
N ILE A 36 -6.51 -3.50 0.82
CA ILE A 36 -5.16 -3.22 0.31
C ILE A 36 -5.21 -2.25 -0.87
N ALA A 37 -6.14 -2.44 -1.82
CA ALA A 37 -6.32 -1.53 -2.95
C ALA A 37 -6.65 -0.10 -2.49
N ASP A 38 -7.56 0.06 -1.52
CA ASP A 38 -7.86 1.35 -0.88
C ASP A 38 -6.58 1.96 -0.29
N ARG A 39 -5.80 1.17 0.47
CA ARG A 39 -4.56 1.66 1.09
C ARG A 39 -3.52 2.11 0.06
N VAL A 40 -3.40 1.42 -1.07
CA VAL A 40 -2.51 1.82 -2.17
C VAL A 40 -2.92 3.19 -2.71
N GLN A 41 -4.21 3.41 -2.97
CA GLN A 41 -4.73 4.68 -3.45
C GLN A 41 -4.53 5.81 -2.43
N ILE A 42 -4.77 5.52 -1.14
CA ILE A 42 -4.56 6.48 -0.04
C ILE A 42 -3.09 6.88 0.04
N VAL A 43 -2.17 5.92 -0.02
CA VAL A 43 -0.72 6.19 -0.02
C VAL A 43 -0.35 7.07 -1.21
N GLN A 44 -0.82 6.72 -2.42
CA GLN A 44 -0.53 7.51 -3.62
C GLN A 44 -1.00 8.98 -3.46
N ALA A 45 -2.25 9.19 -3.05
CA ALA A 45 -2.81 10.52 -2.86
C ALA A 45 -2.07 11.34 -1.78
N LEU A 46 -1.69 10.69 -0.67
CA LEU A 46 -0.89 11.32 0.39
C LEU A 46 0.51 11.70 -0.09
N MET A 47 1.15 10.85 -0.90
CA MET A 47 2.49 11.12 -1.45
C MET A 47 2.47 12.24 -2.49
N GLN A 48 1.37 12.41 -3.22
CA GLN A 48 1.17 13.51 -4.16
C GLN A 48 0.97 14.87 -3.44
N GLY A 49 0.31 14.89 -2.27
CA GLY A 49 0.27 16.07 -1.41
C GLY A 49 -0.60 17.25 -1.89
N HIS A 50 -1.38 17.08 -2.95
CA HIS A 50 -2.20 18.15 -3.54
C HIS A 50 -3.59 18.33 -2.89
N ASN A 51 -4.08 17.33 -2.15
CA ASN A 51 -5.47 17.28 -1.68
C ASN A 51 -5.57 17.30 -0.15
N THR A 52 -6.64 17.91 0.37
CA THR A 52 -6.99 17.80 1.80
C THR A 52 -7.47 16.38 2.12
N GLN A 53 -7.36 15.94 3.38
CA GLN A 53 -7.87 14.62 3.78
C GLN A 53 -9.37 14.45 3.52
N ARG A 54 -10.14 15.53 3.61
CA ARG A 54 -11.58 15.52 3.30
C ARG A 54 -11.82 15.31 1.80
N THR A 55 -11.05 16.00 0.96
CA THR A 55 -11.10 15.80 -0.50
C THR A 55 -10.74 14.37 -0.86
N MET A 56 -9.64 13.83 -0.30
CA MET A 56 -9.22 12.45 -0.52
C MET A 56 -10.29 11.44 -0.11
N ALA A 57 -10.89 11.62 1.07
CA ALA A 57 -11.96 10.74 1.55
C ALA A 57 -13.16 10.69 0.58
N SER A 58 -13.56 11.84 0.03
CA SER A 58 -14.65 11.91 -0.95
C SER A 58 -14.26 11.33 -2.31
N THR A 59 -13.05 11.59 -2.80
CA THR A 59 -12.60 11.12 -4.12
C THR A 59 -12.37 9.62 -4.15
N LEU A 60 -11.81 9.06 -3.07
CA LEU A 60 -11.46 7.64 -2.97
C LEU A 60 -12.60 6.79 -2.39
N ASP A 61 -13.73 7.39 -2.03
CA ASP A 61 -14.85 6.73 -1.34
C ASP A 61 -14.42 5.96 -0.07
N VAL A 62 -13.59 6.61 0.76
CA VAL A 62 -13.09 6.04 2.02
C VAL A 62 -13.31 6.98 3.19
N SER A 63 -13.36 6.42 4.41
CA SER A 63 -13.46 7.25 5.60
C SER A 63 -12.20 8.10 5.83
N ILE A 64 -12.38 9.33 6.35
CA ILE A 64 -11.27 10.17 6.81
C ILE A 64 -10.36 9.41 7.79
N ALA A 65 -10.93 8.53 8.62
CA ALA A 65 -10.16 7.69 9.53
C ALA A 65 -9.18 6.74 8.81
N LYS A 66 -9.56 6.16 7.66
CA LYS A 66 -8.62 5.38 6.81
C LYS A 66 -7.47 6.28 6.33
N ILE A 67 -7.76 7.50 5.87
CA ILE A 67 -6.75 8.49 5.45
C ILE A 67 -5.80 8.86 6.60
N THR A 68 -6.34 9.19 7.78
CA THR A 68 -5.55 9.57 8.95
C THR A 68 -4.59 8.45 9.38
N ARG A 69 -5.05 7.19 9.36
CA ARG A 69 -4.17 6.03 9.63
C ARG A 69 -3.04 5.93 8.61
N GLY A 70 -3.34 6.10 7.32
CA GLY A 70 -2.33 6.14 6.25
C GLY A 70 -1.29 7.25 6.46
N SER A 71 -1.75 8.47 6.73
CA SER A 71 -0.86 9.63 6.98
C SER A 71 0.04 9.41 8.19
N ASN A 72 -0.47 8.80 9.26
CA ASN A 72 0.34 8.47 10.43
C ASN A 72 1.35 7.34 10.14
N ALA A 73 0.96 6.30 9.41
CA ALA A 73 1.88 5.23 9.03
C ALA A 73 3.07 5.76 8.20
N LEU A 74 2.82 6.68 7.26
CA LEU A 74 3.86 7.29 6.43
C LEU A 74 4.88 8.12 7.21
N LYS A 75 4.59 8.56 8.44
CA LYS A 75 5.57 9.29 9.29
C LYS A 75 6.65 8.38 9.86
N HIS A 76 6.43 7.07 9.87
CA HIS A 76 7.29 6.08 10.52
C HIS A 76 8.00 5.13 9.55
N ILE A 77 7.90 5.37 8.24
CA ILE A 77 8.58 4.55 7.24
C ILE A 77 10.08 4.88 7.16
N SER A 78 10.87 3.94 6.62
CA SER A 78 12.29 4.18 6.37
C SER A 78 12.49 5.23 5.27
N PRO A 79 13.64 5.95 5.28
CA PRO A 79 13.98 6.88 4.20
C PRO A 79 13.97 6.23 2.81
N GLN A 80 14.48 5.00 2.72
CA GLN A 80 14.49 4.24 1.47
C GLN A 80 13.07 3.99 0.92
N LEU A 81 12.12 3.61 1.79
CA LEU A 81 10.74 3.41 1.38
C LEU A 81 10.07 4.73 1.00
N ALA A 82 10.34 5.80 1.74
CA ALA A 82 9.82 7.13 1.41
C ALA A 82 10.26 7.59 0.02
N ASP A 83 11.55 7.44 -0.31
CA ASP A 83 12.09 7.85 -1.61
C ASP A 83 11.56 6.99 -2.76
N PHE A 84 11.39 5.69 -2.53
CA PHE A 84 10.72 4.81 -3.49
C PHE A 84 9.29 5.27 -3.76
N LEU A 85 8.48 5.48 -2.72
CA LEU A 85 7.08 5.89 -2.85
C LEU A 85 6.93 7.25 -3.52
N LYS A 86 7.84 8.21 -3.25
CA LYS A 86 7.83 9.53 -3.92
C LYS A 86 8.00 9.39 -5.43
N LYS A 87 8.91 8.54 -5.88
CA LYS A 87 9.15 8.30 -7.31
C LYS A 87 7.97 7.60 -7.95
N TRP A 88 7.46 6.56 -7.29
CA TRP A 88 6.32 5.78 -7.78
C TRP A 88 5.04 6.62 -7.89
N ALA A 89 4.72 7.46 -6.90
CA ALA A 89 3.46 8.20 -6.86
C ALA A 89 3.35 9.36 -7.89
N VAL A 90 4.48 9.75 -8.51
CA VAL A 90 4.58 10.81 -9.51
C VAL A 90 4.63 10.23 -10.94
N THR A 91 4.66 8.90 -11.08
CA THR A 91 4.57 8.21 -12.38
C THR A 91 3.10 8.02 -12.76
#